data_AF-A0A1G1XC91-F1
#
_entry.id   AF-A0A1G1XC91-F1
#
_cell.length_a   1.000
_cell.length_b   1.000
_cell.length_c   1.000
_cell.angle_alpha   90.00
_cell.angle_beta   90.00
_cell.angle_gamma   90.00
#
_symmetry.space_group_name_H-M   'P 1'
#
loop_
_entity.id
_entity.type
_entity.pdbx_description
1 polymer ?
#
loop_
_entity_poly.entity_id
_entity_poly.type
_entity_poly.pdbx_seq_one_letter_code
_entity_poly.pdbx_strand_id
1 'polypeptide(L)'
;MATFFQLPKKSISLVVIILVIAVIGIVLTTALPHTTITVRPKVDQRKISKDIILSSKTTTPDYVHYALPAKIISQEGHAEQSFTQSDGDVTQGNSKGTVTFTNTQDTEQRLLPKTHLRYEPTGVMFLTDNPVIIPPNGTVDAPVAAKETGKAGDVPPGKFLVDKFSPGLQKAVYAESKSQFSGGELGAHAISQEDIDKAKQTVLEAAKQKALDAIKKEAGNAEVRSDLLSVTPEHNDASVQAGSKAVSYTASATVQAKEFIVDSHDIISLMTLALRAEVAPDEEFISYDPASFSLAITQTDWNTGQARISASLTGTYGKKIGSSELSEDNLAGLGKQELANHFKNFPSIGDVDIKFWPFWVTSAPSRPNQINIEVAH
;
A
#
# COMPACT_ATOMS: atom_id res chain seq x y z
N MET A 1 -4.25 102.17 -35.31
CA MET A 1 -3.40 101.14 -35.96
C MET A 1 -3.14 100.04 -34.95
N ALA A 2 -3.84 98.91 -35.06
CA ALA A 2 -3.61 97.73 -34.21
C ALA A 2 -2.67 96.80 -34.97
N THR A 3 -1.43 96.69 -34.50
CA THR A 3 -0.43 95.76 -35.00
C THR A 3 -0.86 94.34 -34.64
N PHE A 4 -1.41 93.62 -35.61
CA PHE A 4 -1.62 92.17 -35.49
C PHE A 4 -0.25 91.50 -35.39
N PHE A 5 0.02 90.95 -34.21
CA PHE A 5 1.23 90.18 -33.92
C PHE A 5 1.20 88.90 -34.76
N GLN A 6 1.83 88.92 -35.94
CA GLN A 6 1.99 87.72 -36.76
C GLN A 6 2.99 86.78 -36.08
N LEU A 7 2.48 85.82 -35.31
CA LEU A 7 3.27 84.71 -34.80
C LEU A 7 3.85 83.94 -36.00
N PRO A 8 5.16 83.66 -36.05
CA PRO A 8 5.74 82.90 -37.15
C PRO A 8 5.07 81.51 -37.20
N LYS A 9 4.78 80.99 -38.40
CA LYS A 9 4.06 79.69 -38.59
C LYS A 9 4.65 78.53 -37.75
N LYS A 10 5.94 78.59 -37.41
CA LYS A 10 6.63 77.63 -36.53
C LYS A 10 6.17 77.70 -35.06
N SER A 11 5.81 78.87 -34.54
CA SER A 11 5.31 79.06 -33.17
C SER A 11 3.89 78.53 -32.98
N ILE A 12 3.03 78.64 -34.00
CA ILE A 12 1.66 78.07 -33.95
C ILE A 12 1.71 76.54 -33.93
N SER A 13 2.58 75.94 -34.75
CA SER A 13 2.80 74.48 -34.77
C SER A 13 3.29 73.94 -33.42
N LEU A 14 4.22 74.65 -32.76
CA LEU A 14 4.72 74.29 -31.43
C LEU A 14 3.59 74.26 -30.38
N VAL A 15 2.74 75.28 -30.36
CA VAL A 15 1.62 75.38 -29.41
C VAL A 15 0.60 74.26 -29.63
N VAL A 16 0.30 73.93 -30.89
CA VAL A 16 -0.61 72.81 -31.23
C VAL A 16 -0.03 71.47 -30.79
N ILE A 17 1.27 71.22 -31.01
CA ILE A 17 1.94 70.00 -30.55
C ILE A 17 1.87 69.87 -29.02
N ILE A 18 2.12 70.95 -28.29
CA ILE A 18 2.03 70.96 -26.82
C ILE A 18 0.60 70.64 -26.37
N LEU A 19 -0.42 71.21 -27.02
CA LEU A 19 -1.83 70.91 -26.74
C LEU A 19 -2.18 69.45 -27.01
N VAL A 20 -1.71 68.88 -28.12
CA VAL A 20 -1.93 67.46 -28.45
C VAL A 20 -1.27 66.55 -27.41
N ILE A 21 -0.02 66.84 -27.02
CA ILE A 21 0.68 66.08 -25.97
C ILE A 21 -0.05 66.22 -24.62
N ALA A 22 -0.58 67.40 -24.29
CA ALA A 22 -1.36 67.60 -23.07
C ALA A 22 -2.66 66.79 -23.09
N VAL A 23 -3.40 66.79 -24.21
CA VAL A 23 -4.62 65.98 -24.38
C VAL A 23 -4.30 64.49 -24.30
N ILE A 24 -3.23 64.03 -24.97
CA ILE A 24 -2.76 62.64 -24.87
C ILE A 24 -2.40 62.31 -23.43
N GLY A 25 -1.65 63.18 -22.73
CA GLY A 25 -1.31 62.99 -21.32
C GLY A 25 -2.54 62.86 -20.43
N ILE A 26 -3.56 63.69 -20.63
CA ILE A 26 -4.83 63.63 -19.91
C ILE A 26 -5.57 62.32 -20.22
N VAL A 27 -5.65 61.92 -21.48
CA VAL A 27 -6.30 60.65 -21.87
C VAL A 27 -5.53 59.46 -21.29
N LEU A 28 -4.19 59.47 -21.37
CA LEU A 28 -3.37 58.39 -20.85
C LEU A 28 -3.48 58.23 -19.33
N THR A 29 -3.58 59.35 -18.61
CA THR A 29 -3.70 59.36 -17.14
C THR A 29 -5.12 59.11 -16.64
N THR A 30 -6.14 59.24 -17.48
CA THR A 30 -7.54 59.06 -17.08
C THR A 30 -8.15 57.79 -17.62
N ALA A 31 -7.88 57.39 -18.86
CA ALA A 31 -8.57 56.26 -19.52
C ALA A 31 -7.86 54.91 -19.35
N LEU A 32 -6.52 54.89 -19.31
CA LEU A 32 -5.74 53.65 -19.19
C LEU A 32 -5.59 53.04 -17.79
N PRO A 33 -5.64 53.80 -16.67
CA PRO A 33 -5.45 53.18 -15.37
C PRO A 33 -6.49 52.09 -15.11
N HIS A 34 -6.01 50.90 -14.74
CA HIS A 34 -6.81 49.74 -14.34
C HIS A 34 -6.20 49.08 -13.11
N THR A 35 -7.04 48.51 -12.26
CA THR A 35 -6.64 47.74 -11.08
C THR A 35 -7.32 46.39 -11.11
N THR A 36 -6.53 45.32 -10.98
CA THR A 36 -7.05 43.96 -10.77
C THR A 36 -6.75 43.55 -9.34
N ILE A 37 -7.81 43.17 -8.62
CA ILE A 37 -7.75 42.69 -7.23
C ILE A 37 -8.19 41.24 -7.25
N THR A 38 -7.25 40.32 -7.03
CA THR A 38 -7.54 38.90 -6.92
C THR A 38 -7.60 38.54 -5.45
N VAL A 39 -8.80 38.22 -4.95
CA VAL A 39 -9.01 37.77 -3.57
C VAL A 39 -8.99 36.25 -3.51
N ARG A 40 -8.39 35.71 -2.46
CA ARG A 40 -8.37 34.27 -2.17
C ARG A 40 -9.07 34.00 -0.84
N PRO A 41 -9.95 33.00 -0.79
CA PRO A 41 -10.67 32.68 0.44
C PRO A 41 -9.68 32.24 1.52
N LYS A 42 -10.04 32.51 2.77
CA LYS A 42 -9.35 31.91 3.91
C LYS A 42 -9.65 30.42 3.90
N VAL A 43 -8.59 29.61 3.87
CA VAL A 43 -8.69 28.16 3.79
C VAL A 43 -8.43 27.49 5.13
N ASP A 44 -9.11 26.39 5.37
CA ASP A 44 -8.87 25.45 6.46
C ASP A 44 -8.76 24.03 5.91
N GLN A 45 -7.93 23.20 6.56
CA GLN A 45 -7.72 21.81 6.17
C GLN A 45 -8.25 20.88 7.23
N ARG A 46 -9.13 19.95 6.83
CA ARG A 46 -9.78 19.01 7.74
C ARG A 46 -9.57 17.58 7.25
N LYS A 47 -8.98 16.75 8.12
CA LYS A 47 -8.83 15.31 7.90
C LYS A 47 -10.07 14.59 8.38
N ILE A 48 -10.67 13.78 7.50
CA ILE A 48 -11.78 12.88 7.86
C ILE A 48 -11.29 11.43 7.87
N SER A 49 -11.94 10.61 8.69
CA SER A 49 -11.77 9.15 8.68
C SER A 49 -13.15 8.51 8.64
N LYS A 50 -13.34 7.51 7.77
CA LYS A 50 -14.60 6.77 7.63
C LYS A 50 -14.30 5.27 7.63
N ASP A 51 -15.16 4.53 8.30
CA ASP A 51 -15.16 3.07 8.24
C ASP A 51 -15.93 2.64 6.98
N ILE A 52 -15.28 1.84 6.14
CA ILE A 52 -15.83 1.32 4.90
C ILE A 52 -15.88 -0.20 4.99
N ILE A 53 -17.00 -0.78 4.55
CA ILE A 53 -17.21 -2.21 4.47
C ILE A 53 -16.88 -2.66 3.05
N LEU A 54 -15.90 -3.55 2.91
CA LEU A 54 -15.65 -4.26 1.66
C LEU A 54 -16.41 -5.59 1.69
N SER A 55 -17.10 -5.94 0.61
CA SER A 55 -17.80 -7.22 0.53
C SER A 55 -17.72 -7.86 -0.85
N SER A 56 -17.48 -9.18 -0.86
CA SER A 56 -17.52 -10.01 -2.07
C SER A 56 -18.93 -10.37 -2.55
N LYS A 57 -19.95 -10.05 -1.75
CA LYS A 57 -21.36 -10.29 -2.10
C LYS A 57 -22.03 -9.06 -2.69
N THR A 58 -21.45 -7.88 -2.47
CA THR A 58 -21.93 -6.61 -3.02
C THR A 58 -21.45 -6.50 -4.47
N THR A 59 -22.36 -6.12 -5.38
CA THR A 59 -22.04 -5.94 -6.81
C THR A 59 -21.95 -4.47 -7.24
N THR A 60 -22.52 -3.56 -6.45
CA THR A 60 -22.55 -2.12 -6.71
C THR A 60 -22.18 -1.33 -5.46
N PRO A 61 -21.41 -0.23 -5.57
CA PRO A 61 -21.11 0.65 -4.44
C PRO A 61 -22.38 1.20 -3.77
N ASP A 62 -22.43 1.12 -2.45
CA ASP A 62 -23.42 1.77 -1.59
C ASP A 62 -22.73 2.89 -0.81
N TYR A 63 -22.81 4.10 -1.35
CA TYR A 63 -22.20 5.29 -0.77
C TYR A 63 -22.92 5.79 0.51
N VAL A 64 -24.15 5.35 0.77
CA VAL A 64 -24.92 5.77 1.95
C VAL A 64 -24.49 4.98 3.17
N HIS A 65 -24.33 3.67 3.01
CA HIS A 65 -23.94 2.76 4.09
C HIS A 65 -22.43 2.46 4.11
N TYR A 66 -21.64 3.19 3.31
CA TYR A 66 -20.19 3.05 3.22
C TYR A 66 -19.77 1.61 2.88
N ALA A 67 -20.44 0.97 1.91
CA ALA A 67 -20.14 -0.40 1.50
C ALA A 67 -19.71 -0.46 0.03
N LEU A 68 -18.58 -1.11 -0.24
CA LEU A 68 -18.00 -1.24 -1.57
C LEU A 68 -17.89 -2.72 -1.99
N PRO A 69 -18.09 -3.02 -3.29
CA PRO A 69 -17.80 -4.34 -3.84
C PRO A 69 -16.29 -4.62 -3.76
N ALA A 70 -15.92 -5.85 -3.41
CA ALA A 70 -14.53 -6.28 -3.41
C ALA A 70 -14.38 -7.75 -3.83
N LYS A 71 -13.44 -8.05 -4.72
CA LYS A 71 -13.11 -9.44 -5.09
C LYS A 71 -12.09 -9.98 -4.09
N ILE A 72 -12.30 -11.20 -3.61
CA ILE A 72 -11.31 -11.88 -2.76
C ILE A 72 -10.44 -12.75 -3.66
N ILE A 73 -9.12 -12.58 -3.55
CA ILE A 73 -8.12 -13.48 -4.15
C ILE A 73 -7.39 -14.19 -3.02
N SER A 74 -7.21 -15.50 -3.15
CA SER A 74 -6.53 -16.35 -2.17
C SER A 74 -5.50 -17.19 -2.91
N GLN A 75 -4.23 -17.08 -2.56
CA GLN A 75 -3.13 -17.83 -3.18
C GLN A 75 -2.18 -18.38 -2.13
N GLU A 76 -1.65 -19.56 -2.40
CA GLU A 76 -0.60 -20.19 -1.58
C GLU A 76 0.77 -19.88 -2.19
N GLY A 77 1.74 -19.56 -1.34
CA GLY A 77 3.14 -19.47 -1.71
C GLY A 77 3.97 -20.52 -0.98
N HIS A 78 4.75 -21.30 -1.73
CA HIS A 78 5.66 -22.29 -1.18
C HIS A 78 7.10 -22.03 -1.63
N ALA A 79 8.03 -22.03 -0.70
CA ALA A 79 9.46 -21.94 -0.97
C ALA A 79 10.23 -22.98 -0.16
N GLU A 80 11.24 -23.56 -0.80
CA GLU A 80 12.15 -24.52 -0.21
C GLU A 80 13.57 -24.19 -0.72
N GLN A 81 14.55 -24.23 0.18
CA GLN A 81 15.94 -23.94 -0.16
C GLN A 81 16.89 -24.80 0.69
N SER A 82 17.92 -25.34 0.06
CA SER A 82 19.01 -26.05 0.73
C SER A 82 20.13 -25.09 1.14
N PHE A 83 20.66 -25.31 2.34
CA PHE A 83 21.76 -24.58 2.96
C PHE A 83 22.90 -25.55 3.24
N THR A 84 24.13 -25.14 2.93
CA THR A 84 25.33 -25.98 3.09
C THR A 84 26.36 -25.29 3.98
N GLN A 85 26.99 -26.06 4.87
CA GLN A 85 28.18 -25.62 5.59
C GLN A 85 29.39 -25.68 4.67
N SER A 86 30.20 -24.63 4.63
CA SER A 86 31.26 -24.47 3.63
C SER A 86 32.62 -25.04 4.05
N ASP A 87 32.84 -25.41 5.31
CA ASP A 87 34.18 -25.69 5.84
C ASP A 87 34.28 -26.96 6.73
N GLY A 88 35.30 -27.79 6.44
CA GLY A 88 35.83 -28.82 7.34
C GLY A 88 35.83 -30.25 6.79
N ASP A 89 36.46 -31.16 7.55
CA ASP A 89 36.43 -32.60 7.27
C ASP A 89 35.00 -33.15 7.40
N VAL A 90 34.56 -33.89 6.38
CA VAL A 90 33.23 -34.52 6.33
C VAL A 90 33.33 -35.95 6.80
N THR A 91 32.46 -36.33 7.75
CA THR A 91 32.30 -37.72 8.20
C THR A 91 30.92 -38.25 7.79
N GLN A 92 30.79 -39.56 7.62
CA GLN A 92 29.49 -40.15 7.29
C GLN A 92 28.62 -40.26 8.55
N GLY A 93 27.38 -39.79 8.46
CA GLY A 93 26.38 -39.87 9.52
C GLY A 93 25.10 -40.56 9.06
N ASN A 94 24.17 -40.75 9.97
CA ASN A 94 22.82 -41.22 9.64
C ASN A 94 21.92 -40.02 9.36
N SER A 95 21.35 -39.99 8.15
CA SER A 95 20.36 -38.98 7.80
C SER A 95 19.12 -39.09 8.67
N LYS A 96 18.57 -37.97 9.10
CA LYS A 96 17.40 -37.88 9.99
C LYS A 96 16.33 -36.99 9.37
N GLY A 97 15.09 -37.26 9.76
CA GLY A 97 13.93 -36.47 9.38
C GLY A 97 12.68 -36.95 10.09
N THR A 98 11.59 -36.22 9.89
CA THR A 98 10.27 -36.55 10.45
C THR A 98 9.38 -37.07 9.33
N VAL A 99 8.65 -38.15 9.62
CA VAL A 99 7.60 -38.66 8.73
C VAL A 99 6.25 -38.61 9.44
N THR A 100 5.20 -38.28 8.70
CA THR A 100 3.81 -38.37 9.14
C THR A 100 3.28 -39.74 8.78
N PHE A 101 3.02 -40.57 9.78
CA PHE A 101 2.32 -41.84 9.61
C PHE A 101 0.83 -41.61 9.47
N THR A 102 0.19 -42.32 8.54
CA THR A 102 -1.25 -42.30 8.30
C THR A 102 -1.80 -43.70 8.42
N ASN A 103 -2.92 -43.86 9.13
CA ASN A 103 -3.65 -45.12 9.26
C ASN A 103 -5.10 -44.92 8.81
N THR A 104 -5.52 -45.65 7.77
CA THR A 104 -6.90 -45.62 7.24
C THR A 104 -7.75 -46.78 7.75
N GLN A 105 -7.27 -47.53 8.73
CA GLN A 105 -8.01 -48.61 9.37
C GLN A 105 -8.84 -48.10 10.55
N ASP A 106 -9.87 -48.87 10.90
CA ASP A 106 -10.68 -48.64 12.10
C ASP A 106 -10.01 -49.16 13.39
N THR A 107 -8.80 -49.70 13.29
CA THR A 107 -8.01 -50.22 14.41
C THR A 107 -6.69 -49.46 14.56
N GLU A 108 -6.23 -49.31 15.79
CA GLU A 108 -4.93 -48.70 16.10
C GLU A 108 -3.79 -49.55 15.52
N GLN A 109 -2.78 -48.90 14.95
CA GLN A 109 -1.55 -49.56 14.52
C GLN A 109 -0.36 -49.11 15.37
N ARG A 110 0.26 -50.06 16.06
CA ARG A 110 1.49 -49.83 16.84
C ARG A 110 2.71 -50.30 16.08
N LEU A 111 3.75 -49.47 16.03
CA LEU A 111 5.07 -49.78 15.50
C LEU A 111 6.07 -49.85 16.67
N LEU A 112 6.89 -50.90 16.67
CA LEU A 112 7.98 -51.03 17.64
C LEU A 112 9.12 -50.06 17.30
N PRO A 113 10.02 -49.76 18.25
CA PRO A 113 11.29 -49.10 17.94
C PRO A 113 12.08 -49.91 16.90
N LYS A 114 12.84 -49.24 16.04
CA LYS A 114 13.63 -49.83 14.95
C LYS A 114 12.79 -50.60 13.93
N THR A 115 11.53 -50.22 13.77
CA THR A 115 10.70 -50.67 12.63
C THR A 115 11.34 -50.19 11.34
N HIS A 116 11.48 -51.08 10.36
CA HIS A 116 12.08 -50.75 9.06
C HIS A 116 11.05 -50.09 8.15
N LEU A 117 11.40 -48.91 7.66
CA LEU A 117 10.65 -48.16 6.68
C LEU A 117 11.48 -48.09 5.40
N ARG A 118 10.86 -48.45 4.27
CA ARG A 118 11.48 -48.37 2.95
C ARG A 118 11.00 -47.12 2.25
N TYR A 119 11.92 -46.23 1.88
CA TYR A 119 11.61 -45.11 1.01
C TYR A 119 11.23 -45.63 -0.38
N GLU A 120 10.00 -45.38 -0.82
CA GLU A 120 9.42 -46.02 -2.01
C GLU A 120 10.22 -45.73 -3.30
N PRO A 121 10.71 -44.50 -3.56
CA PRO A 121 11.42 -44.20 -4.81
C PRO A 121 12.80 -44.87 -4.96
N THR A 122 13.59 -44.98 -3.89
CA THR A 122 15.00 -45.46 -3.98
C THR A 122 15.26 -46.76 -3.22
N GLY A 123 14.33 -47.21 -2.37
CA GLY A 123 14.49 -48.41 -1.55
C GLY A 123 15.38 -48.22 -0.32
N VAL A 124 15.85 -47.01 -0.03
CA VAL A 124 16.67 -46.72 1.15
C VAL A 124 15.88 -46.99 2.44
N MET A 125 16.55 -47.58 3.42
CA MET A 125 15.94 -48.05 4.67
C MET A 125 16.11 -47.04 5.80
N PHE A 126 15.03 -46.81 6.53
CA PHE A 126 14.96 -45.95 7.71
C PHE A 126 14.41 -46.73 8.89
N LEU A 127 14.76 -46.30 10.10
CA LEU A 127 14.39 -46.92 11.36
C LEU A 127 13.65 -45.91 12.23
N THR A 128 12.59 -46.35 12.89
CA THR A 128 11.92 -45.56 13.94
C THR A 128 12.79 -45.47 15.19
N ASP A 129 12.95 -44.28 15.75
CA ASP A 129 13.74 -44.08 16.98
C ASP A 129 12.98 -44.59 18.22
N ASN A 130 11.67 -44.31 18.26
CA ASN A 130 10.76 -44.57 19.37
C ASN A 130 9.57 -45.45 18.93
N PRO A 131 8.83 -46.07 19.86
CA PRO A 131 7.59 -46.74 19.51
C PRO A 131 6.57 -45.70 19.01
N VAL A 132 5.89 -45.99 17.90
CA VAL A 132 4.90 -45.11 17.28
C VAL A 132 3.52 -45.76 17.42
N ILE A 133 2.54 -45.00 17.90
CA ILE A 133 1.15 -45.46 18.04
C ILE A 133 0.30 -44.61 17.10
N ILE A 134 -0.25 -45.21 16.06
CA ILE A 134 -1.02 -44.54 15.02
C ILE A 134 -2.51 -44.80 15.28
N PRO A 135 -3.32 -43.77 15.59
CA PRO A 135 -4.73 -43.97 15.91
C PRO A 135 -5.53 -44.47 14.69
N PRO A 136 -6.71 -45.07 14.91
CA PRO A 136 -7.65 -45.37 13.82
C PRO A 136 -8.00 -44.13 13.02
N ASN A 137 -8.05 -44.23 11.68
CA ASN A 137 -8.42 -43.13 10.78
C ASN A 137 -7.71 -41.80 11.08
N GLY A 138 -6.43 -41.84 11.46
CA GLY A 138 -5.69 -40.67 11.91
C GLY A 138 -4.21 -40.70 11.55
N THR A 139 -3.49 -39.67 12.01
CA THR A 139 -2.08 -39.45 11.69
C THR A 139 -1.24 -39.19 12.93
N VAL A 140 0.07 -39.48 12.86
CA VAL A 140 1.05 -39.15 13.90
C VAL A 140 2.42 -38.90 13.29
N ASP A 141 3.09 -37.83 13.73
CA ASP A 141 4.45 -37.53 13.32
C ASP A 141 5.46 -38.27 14.19
N ALA A 142 6.49 -38.84 13.56
CA ALA A 142 7.58 -39.48 14.29
C ALA A 142 8.94 -39.28 13.60
N PRO A 143 10.02 -39.08 14.39
CA PRO A 143 11.37 -39.00 13.87
C PRO A 143 11.88 -40.38 13.46
N VAL A 144 12.59 -40.41 12.34
CA VAL A 144 13.22 -41.63 11.80
C VAL A 144 14.62 -41.32 11.29
N ALA A 145 15.50 -42.32 11.29
CA ALA A 145 16.89 -42.19 10.86
C ALA A 145 17.24 -43.25 9.82
N ALA A 146 18.07 -42.89 8.84
CA ALA A 146 18.59 -43.80 7.83
C ALA A 146 19.36 -44.94 8.51
N LYS A 147 19.12 -46.18 8.09
CA LYS A 147 19.79 -47.37 8.62
C LYS A 147 21.30 -47.34 8.35
N GLU A 148 21.66 -46.99 7.12
CA GLU A 148 23.05 -46.89 6.69
C GLU A 148 23.52 -45.43 6.78
N THR A 149 24.82 -45.25 7.01
CA THR A 149 25.44 -43.92 7.02
C THR A 149 25.73 -43.44 5.59
N GLY A 150 25.83 -42.13 5.42
CA GLY A 150 26.22 -41.50 4.16
C GLY A 150 25.08 -40.78 3.44
N LYS A 151 25.46 -40.02 2.41
CA LYS A 151 24.58 -39.15 1.62
C LYS A 151 23.38 -39.84 0.99
N ALA A 152 23.46 -41.16 0.76
CA ALA A 152 22.34 -41.93 0.21
C ALA A 152 21.08 -41.89 1.11
N GLY A 153 21.23 -41.56 2.39
CA GLY A 153 20.12 -41.35 3.32
C GLY A 153 19.40 -40.00 3.18
N ASP A 154 20.00 -39.00 2.52
CA ASP A 154 19.44 -37.65 2.38
C ASP A 154 18.38 -37.60 1.27
N VAL A 155 17.27 -38.32 1.50
CA VAL A 155 16.18 -38.48 0.52
C VAL A 155 15.26 -37.26 0.46
N PRO A 156 14.71 -36.90 -0.73
CA PRO A 156 13.73 -35.83 -0.87
C PRO A 156 12.39 -36.18 -0.19
N PRO A 157 11.44 -35.22 -0.10
CA PRO A 157 10.07 -35.49 0.32
C PRO A 157 9.44 -36.64 -0.47
N GLY A 158 8.73 -37.54 0.20
CA GLY A 158 8.08 -38.67 -0.46
C GLY A 158 7.51 -39.71 0.49
N LYS A 159 7.15 -40.86 -0.08
CA LYS A 159 6.41 -41.93 0.61
C LYS A 159 7.33 -43.03 1.15
N PHE A 160 6.97 -43.54 2.33
CA PHE A 160 7.64 -44.61 3.04
C PHE A 160 6.67 -45.75 3.35
N LEU A 161 7.12 -46.98 3.13
CA LEU A 161 6.35 -48.19 3.39
C LEU A 161 6.97 -48.97 4.56
N VAL A 162 6.14 -49.50 5.45
CA VAL A 162 6.61 -50.38 6.52
C VAL A 162 7.01 -51.73 5.93
N ASP A 163 8.30 -52.04 5.91
CA ASP A 163 8.88 -53.11 5.08
C ASP A 163 8.29 -54.50 5.37
N LYS A 164 8.01 -54.78 6.65
CA LYS A 164 7.48 -56.07 7.11
C LYS A 164 5.95 -56.20 7.06
N PHE A 165 5.24 -55.17 6.63
CA PHE A 165 3.78 -55.24 6.47
C PHE A 165 3.40 -55.96 5.18
N SER A 166 2.24 -56.62 5.18
CA SER A 166 1.68 -57.21 3.97
C SER A 166 1.31 -56.09 2.97
N PRO A 167 1.25 -56.37 1.66
CA PRO A 167 0.92 -55.35 0.66
C PRO A 167 -0.43 -54.65 0.91
N GLY A 168 -1.41 -55.35 1.48
CA GLY A 168 -2.69 -54.76 1.89
C GLY A 168 -2.53 -53.79 3.06
N LEU A 169 -1.72 -54.16 4.05
CA LEU A 169 -1.46 -53.33 5.23
C LEU A 169 -0.59 -52.12 4.90
N GLN A 170 0.36 -52.23 3.97
CA GLN A 170 1.16 -51.10 3.48
C GLN A 170 0.33 -50.02 2.75
N LYS A 171 -0.81 -50.40 2.17
CA LYS A 171 -1.75 -49.43 1.57
C LYS A 171 -2.57 -48.69 2.63
N ALA A 172 -2.86 -49.34 3.75
CA ALA A 172 -3.68 -48.79 4.82
C ALA A 172 -2.85 -48.03 5.86
N VAL A 173 -1.59 -48.43 6.08
CA VAL A 173 -0.65 -47.80 7.00
C VAL A 173 0.65 -47.51 6.28
N TYR A 174 0.90 -46.22 6.04
CA TYR A 174 2.10 -45.72 5.36
C TYR A 174 2.57 -44.44 6.04
N ALA A 175 3.76 -43.95 5.65
CA ALA A 175 4.25 -42.66 6.12
C ALA A 175 4.68 -41.78 4.94
N GLU A 176 4.63 -40.48 5.13
CA GLU A 176 5.07 -39.49 4.14
C GLU A 176 5.95 -38.45 4.82
N SER A 177 7.01 -38.00 4.14
CA SER A 177 7.77 -36.82 4.54
C SER A 177 7.39 -35.63 3.67
N LYS A 178 7.23 -34.48 4.31
CA LYS A 178 7.03 -33.18 3.64
C LYS A 178 8.33 -32.41 3.43
N SER A 179 9.39 -32.81 4.13
CA SER A 179 10.71 -32.19 4.08
C SER A 179 11.77 -33.21 3.68
N GLN A 180 12.82 -32.74 3.03
CA GLN A 180 14.01 -33.53 2.73
C GLN A 180 14.71 -34.00 4.02
N PHE A 181 15.28 -35.20 3.98
CA PHE A 181 16.11 -35.76 5.05
C PHE A 181 17.54 -35.21 4.99
N SER A 182 18.18 -35.06 6.15
CA SER A 182 19.52 -34.49 6.24
C SER A 182 20.38 -35.11 7.34
N GLY A 183 21.70 -35.08 7.17
CA GLY A 183 22.67 -35.62 8.14
C GLY A 183 23.39 -36.89 7.70
N GLY A 184 23.21 -37.32 6.44
CA GLY A 184 24.03 -38.37 5.83
C GLY A 184 25.52 -38.01 5.77
N GLU A 185 25.82 -36.71 5.69
CA GLU A 185 27.16 -36.12 5.79
C GLU A 185 27.20 -35.18 7.02
N LEU A 186 28.21 -35.34 7.88
CA LEU A 186 28.41 -34.54 9.08
C LEU A 186 29.67 -33.67 8.95
N GLY A 187 29.51 -32.36 9.15
CA GLY A 187 30.58 -31.36 9.14
C GLY A 187 31.24 -31.19 10.51
N ALA A 188 32.30 -30.39 10.53
CA ALA A 188 33.08 -30.14 11.75
C ALA A 188 32.30 -29.33 12.81
N HIS A 189 31.41 -28.45 12.37
CA HIS A 189 30.71 -27.48 13.22
C HIS A 189 29.22 -27.80 13.36
N ALA A 190 28.67 -27.57 14.55
CA ALA A 190 27.24 -27.69 14.78
C ALA A 190 26.51 -26.43 14.26
N ILE A 191 25.36 -26.63 13.61
CA ILE A 191 24.46 -25.57 13.15
C ILE A 191 23.86 -24.87 14.37
N SER A 192 23.98 -23.54 14.41
CA SER A 192 23.42 -22.73 15.47
C SER A 192 21.91 -22.52 15.28
N GLN A 193 21.19 -22.16 16.35
CA GLN A 193 19.78 -21.77 16.22
C GLN A 193 19.63 -20.50 15.36
N GLU A 194 20.59 -19.58 15.44
CA GLU A 194 20.59 -18.34 14.65
C GLU A 194 20.66 -18.63 13.14
N ASP A 195 21.46 -19.60 12.72
CA ASP A 195 21.54 -20.01 11.31
C ASP A 195 20.22 -20.60 10.82
N ILE A 196 19.58 -21.44 11.65
CA ILE A 196 18.26 -22.03 11.35
C ILE A 196 17.20 -20.93 11.25
N ASP A 197 17.20 -19.97 12.16
CA ASP A 197 16.23 -18.88 12.16
C ASP A 197 16.42 -17.97 10.94
N LYS A 198 17.66 -17.69 10.54
CA LYS A 198 17.97 -16.97 9.29
C LYS A 198 17.52 -17.75 8.06
N ALA A 199 17.74 -19.06 8.01
CA ALA A 199 17.29 -19.92 6.93
C ALA A 199 15.76 -19.92 6.81
N LYS A 200 15.05 -20.13 7.93
CA LYS A 200 13.59 -20.05 8.02
C LYS A 200 13.05 -18.69 7.57
N GLN A 201 13.66 -17.60 8.02
CA GLN A 201 13.26 -16.25 7.61
C GLN A 201 13.48 -16.03 6.11
N THR A 202 14.58 -16.54 5.54
CA THR A 202 14.88 -16.44 4.10
C THR A 202 13.80 -17.13 3.26
N VAL A 203 13.45 -18.37 3.60
CA VAL A 203 12.43 -19.12 2.84
C VAL A 203 11.03 -18.57 3.10
N LEU A 204 10.74 -18.04 4.29
CA LEU A 204 9.47 -17.38 4.58
C LEU A 204 9.25 -16.14 3.70
N GLU A 205 10.24 -15.27 3.57
CA GLU A 205 10.15 -14.10 2.68
C GLU A 205 10.03 -14.52 1.21
N ALA A 206 10.73 -15.57 0.78
CA ALA A 206 10.58 -16.13 -0.57
C ALA A 206 9.17 -16.69 -0.81
N ALA A 207 8.57 -17.37 0.17
CA ALA A 207 7.20 -17.88 0.09
C ALA A 207 6.18 -16.74 0.02
N LYS A 208 6.34 -15.69 0.85
CA LYS A 208 5.51 -14.46 0.79
C LYS A 208 5.56 -13.80 -0.58
N GLN A 209 6.76 -13.66 -1.16
CA GLN A 209 6.93 -13.05 -2.47
C GLN A 209 6.22 -13.87 -3.56
N LYS A 210 6.37 -15.19 -3.55
CA LYS A 210 5.66 -16.07 -4.49
C LYS A 210 4.14 -15.96 -4.37
N ALA A 211 3.61 -15.91 -3.15
CA ALA A 211 2.17 -15.73 -2.92
C ALA A 211 1.69 -14.37 -3.46
N LEU A 212 2.44 -13.30 -3.22
CA LEU A 212 2.14 -11.96 -3.72
C LEU A 212 2.16 -11.90 -5.25
N ASP A 213 3.16 -12.52 -5.88
CA ASP A 213 3.27 -12.57 -7.34
C ASP A 213 2.11 -13.36 -7.97
N ALA A 214 1.67 -14.44 -7.30
CA ALA A 214 0.48 -15.19 -7.71
C ALA A 214 -0.81 -14.35 -7.58
N ILE A 215 -0.96 -13.59 -6.50
CA ILE A 215 -2.10 -12.67 -6.34
C ILE A 215 -2.10 -11.60 -7.44
N LYS A 216 -0.97 -10.93 -7.67
CA LYS A 216 -0.84 -9.93 -8.74
C LYS A 216 -1.18 -10.49 -10.11
N LYS A 217 -0.75 -11.72 -10.39
CA LYS A 217 -1.08 -12.41 -11.65
C LYS A 217 -2.58 -12.65 -11.81
N GLU A 218 -3.28 -13.05 -10.74
CA GLU A 218 -4.74 -13.26 -10.78
C GLU A 218 -5.54 -11.94 -10.75
N ALA A 219 -5.02 -10.92 -10.09
CA ALA A 219 -5.61 -9.57 -10.07
C ALA A 219 -5.55 -8.90 -11.45
N GLY A 220 -4.58 -9.26 -12.29
CA GLY A 220 -4.41 -8.71 -13.62
C GLY A 220 -4.03 -7.24 -13.57
N ASN A 221 -4.92 -6.36 -14.05
CA ASN A 221 -4.72 -4.90 -14.02
C ASN A 221 -5.25 -4.24 -12.74
N ALA A 222 -5.95 -4.99 -11.88
CA ALA A 222 -6.47 -4.45 -10.64
C ALA A 222 -5.32 -4.14 -9.68
N GLU A 223 -5.45 -3.04 -8.92
CA GLU A 223 -4.44 -2.64 -7.95
C GLU A 223 -4.38 -3.64 -6.80
N VAL A 224 -3.16 -4.12 -6.51
CA VAL A 224 -2.84 -4.94 -5.35
C VAL A 224 -2.22 -4.05 -4.28
N ARG A 225 -2.85 -3.99 -3.11
CA ARG A 225 -2.47 -3.11 -2.01
C ARG A 225 -1.99 -3.91 -0.82
N SER A 226 -0.78 -3.61 -0.35
CA SER A 226 -0.22 -4.21 0.87
C SER A 226 -1.11 -4.01 2.09
N ASP A 227 -1.82 -2.87 2.17
CA ASP A 227 -2.73 -2.55 3.30
C ASP A 227 -3.99 -3.43 3.32
N LEU A 228 -4.31 -4.09 2.20
CA LEU A 228 -5.46 -4.98 2.03
C LEU A 228 -5.06 -6.46 1.98
N LEU A 229 -3.77 -6.75 2.10
CA LEU A 229 -3.18 -8.07 2.01
C LEU A 229 -2.98 -8.66 3.40
N SER A 230 -3.50 -9.88 3.60
CA SER A 230 -3.26 -10.68 4.79
C SER A 230 -2.42 -11.90 4.40
N VAL A 231 -1.26 -12.07 5.04
CA VAL A 231 -0.39 -13.24 4.83
C VAL A 231 -0.23 -14.01 6.12
N THR A 232 -0.65 -15.28 6.11
CA THR A 232 -0.59 -16.17 7.27
C THR A 232 0.40 -17.30 6.97
N PRO A 233 1.49 -17.45 7.75
CA PRO A 233 2.35 -18.62 7.66
C PRO A 233 1.59 -19.88 8.09
N GLU A 234 1.62 -20.92 7.27
CA GLU A 234 1.03 -22.23 7.58
C GLU A 234 2.09 -23.25 7.98
N HIS A 235 3.28 -23.15 7.36
CA HIS A 235 4.43 -24.01 7.63
C HIS A 235 5.72 -23.19 7.55
N ASN A 236 6.67 -23.43 8.45
CA ASN A 236 7.98 -22.79 8.43
C ASN A 236 8.99 -23.64 9.23
N ASP A 237 9.64 -24.56 8.54
CA ASP A 237 10.44 -25.59 9.17
C ASP A 237 11.81 -25.77 8.51
N ALA A 238 12.70 -26.45 9.25
CA ALA A 238 14.02 -26.83 8.80
C ALA A 238 14.21 -28.32 9.07
N SER A 239 14.95 -29.01 8.20
CA SER A 239 15.20 -30.45 8.32
C SER A 239 16.14 -30.81 9.49
N VAL A 240 16.67 -29.82 10.20
CA VAL A 240 17.61 -29.96 11.31
C VAL A 240 17.21 -29.14 12.53
N GLN A 241 17.71 -29.53 13.69
CA GLN A 241 17.62 -28.79 14.95
C GLN A 241 18.98 -28.18 15.30
N ALA A 242 18.98 -27.17 16.18
CA ALA A 242 20.21 -26.59 16.71
C ALA A 242 21.10 -27.68 17.34
N GLY A 243 22.40 -27.59 17.09
CA GLY A 243 23.35 -28.62 17.50
C GLY A 243 23.57 -29.73 16.45
N SER A 244 22.74 -29.80 15.40
CA SER A 244 22.96 -30.72 14.27
C SER A 244 24.29 -30.43 13.59
N LYS A 245 25.03 -31.47 13.22
CA LYS A 245 26.27 -31.35 12.44
C LYS A 245 26.07 -31.63 10.95
N ALA A 246 24.83 -31.67 10.45
CA ALA A 246 24.58 -31.97 9.04
C ALA A 246 25.30 -30.96 8.12
N VAL A 247 26.04 -31.45 7.11
CA VAL A 247 26.73 -30.60 6.12
C VAL A 247 25.73 -29.80 5.29
N SER A 248 24.58 -30.39 5.01
CA SER A 248 23.49 -29.74 4.29
C SER A 248 22.17 -29.98 4.99
N TYR A 249 21.30 -28.98 4.92
CA TYR A 249 19.93 -29.05 5.43
C TYR A 249 19.01 -28.22 4.55
N THR A 250 17.72 -28.46 4.64
CA THR A 250 16.72 -27.73 3.86
C THR A 250 15.79 -26.99 4.80
N ALA A 251 15.46 -25.74 4.46
CA ALA A 251 14.38 -25.01 5.09
C ALA A 251 13.24 -24.84 4.09
N SER A 252 12.01 -24.88 4.57
CA SER A 252 10.81 -24.67 3.75
C SER A 252 9.77 -23.83 4.49
N ALA A 253 9.02 -23.05 3.72
CA ALA A 253 7.90 -22.29 4.23
C ALA A 253 6.73 -22.33 3.25
N THR A 254 5.52 -22.41 3.81
CA THR A 254 4.26 -22.26 3.09
C THR A 254 3.46 -21.16 3.76
N VAL A 255 2.92 -20.24 2.95
CA VAL A 255 2.08 -19.14 3.40
C VAL A 255 0.80 -19.10 2.60
N GLN A 256 -0.31 -18.79 3.28
CA GLN A 256 -1.57 -18.45 2.65
C GLN A 256 -1.70 -16.92 2.62
N ALA A 257 -1.71 -16.36 1.41
CA ALA A 257 -2.00 -14.95 1.19
C ALA A 257 -3.46 -14.78 0.73
N LYS A 258 -4.13 -13.78 1.29
CA LYS A 258 -5.50 -13.40 0.93
C LYS A 258 -5.59 -11.89 0.80
N GLU A 259 -6.29 -11.42 -0.21
CA GLU A 259 -6.44 -9.99 -0.48
C GLU A 259 -7.86 -9.64 -0.89
N PHE A 260 -8.31 -8.46 -0.45
CA PHE A 260 -9.50 -7.81 -0.98
C PHE A 260 -9.09 -6.85 -2.10
N ILE A 261 -9.42 -7.20 -3.34
CA ILE A 261 -9.27 -6.34 -4.51
C ILE A 261 -10.49 -5.43 -4.61
N VAL A 262 -10.26 -4.12 -4.55
CA VAL A 262 -11.28 -3.07 -4.57
C VAL A 262 -10.84 -1.99 -5.56
N ASP A 263 -11.80 -1.35 -6.22
CA ASP A 263 -11.49 -0.22 -7.09
C ASP A 263 -11.11 1.00 -6.26
N SER A 264 -9.86 1.45 -6.39
CA SER A 264 -9.37 2.66 -5.72
C SER A 264 -10.17 3.90 -6.10
N HIS A 265 -10.74 3.97 -7.30
CA HIS A 265 -11.63 5.05 -7.71
C HIS A 265 -12.91 5.09 -6.85
N ASP A 266 -13.48 3.95 -6.51
CA ASP A 266 -14.69 3.87 -5.68
C ASP A 266 -14.40 4.34 -4.24
N ILE A 267 -13.24 3.98 -3.68
CA ILE A 267 -12.83 4.45 -2.35
C ILE A 267 -12.64 5.97 -2.36
N ILE A 268 -11.89 6.50 -3.33
CA ILE A 268 -11.65 7.95 -3.41
C ILE A 268 -12.95 8.72 -3.67
N SER A 269 -13.84 8.19 -4.51
CA SER A 269 -15.15 8.80 -4.77
C SER A 269 -16.00 8.85 -3.50
N LEU A 270 -16.05 7.75 -2.75
CA LEU A 270 -16.75 7.67 -1.47
C LEU A 270 -16.16 8.65 -0.44
N MET A 271 -14.82 8.72 -0.33
CA MET A 271 -14.16 9.67 0.58
C MET A 271 -14.36 11.12 0.16
N THR A 272 -14.40 11.41 -1.14
CA THR A 272 -14.68 12.76 -1.67
C THR A 272 -16.12 13.17 -1.39
N LEU A 273 -17.08 12.24 -1.52
CA LEU A 273 -18.47 12.47 -1.12
C LEU A 273 -18.56 12.76 0.38
N ALA A 274 -17.85 12.00 1.21
CA ALA A 274 -17.77 12.24 2.64
C ALA A 274 -17.17 13.62 2.97
N LEU A 275 -16.11 14.06 2.29
CA LEU A 275 -15.55 15.40 2.46
C LEU A 275 -16.55 16.51 2.11
N ARG A 276 -17.30 16.35 1.01
CA ARG A 276 -18.32 17.32 0.58
C ARG A 276 -19.52 17.38 1.52
N ALA A 277 -19.85 16.27 2.19
CA ALA A 277 -20.93 16.24 3.18
C ALA A 277 -20.58 16.98 4.48
N GLU A 278 -19.28 17.18 4.78
CA GLU A 278 -18.79 17.86 5.99
C GLU A 278 -18.53 19.37 5.77
N VAL A 279 -18.94 19.93 4.63
CA VAL A 279 -18.81 21.37 4.32
C VAL A 279 -19.69 22.17 5.27
N ALA A 280 -19.11 23.16 5.98
CA ALA A 280 -19.88 24.05 6.84
C ALA A 280 -20.73 25.04 6.00
N PRO A 281 -21.82 25.61 6.54
CA PRO A 281 -22.70 26.51 5.77
C PRO A 281 -21.99 27.70 5.12
N ASP A 282 -20.97 28.26 5.78
CA ASP A 282 -20.17 29.41 5.35
C ASP A 282 -18.90 29.03 4.57
N GLU A 283 -18.79 27.76 4.15
CA GLU A 283 -17.62 27.22 3.46
C GLU A 283 -17.98 26.55 2.12
N GLU A 284 -16.96 26.35 1.30
CA GLU A 284 -17.00 25.57 0.08
C GLU A 284 -15.84 24.58 0.05
N PHE A 285 -16.10 23.38 -0.48
CA PHE A 285 -15.05 22.40 -0.74
C PHE A 285 -14.24 22.84 -1.95
N ILE A 286 -12.94 23.09 -1.75
CA ILE A 286 -12.02 23.50 -2.84
C ILE A 286 -11.40 22.27 -3.49
N SER A 287 -10.72 21.46 -2.68
CA SER A 287 -9.92 20.33 -3.16
C SER A 287 -9.64 19.34 -2.03
N TYR A 288 -9.04 18.19 -2.37
CA TYR A 288 -8.47 17.26 -1.39
C TYR A 288 -6.98 17.09 -1.67
N ASP A 289 -6.23 16.66 -0.66
CA ASP A 289 -4.81 16.29 -0.80
C ASP A 289 -4.69 14.79 -1.07
N PRO A 290 -4.32 14.35 -2.29
CA PRO A 290 -4.16 12.93 -2.61
C PRO A 290 -3.07 12.24 -1.78
N ALA A 291 -2.02 12.98 -1.38
CA ALA A 291 -0.92 12.43 -0.59
C ALA A 291 -1.33 12.13 0.86
N SER A 292 -2.42 12.74 1.33
CA SER A 292 -2.98 12.49 2.65
C SER A 292 -3.82 11.22 2.75
N PHE A 293 -4.10 10.57 1.61
CA PHE A 293 -4.92 9.37 1.57
C PHE A 293 -4.25 8.20 2.29
N SER A 294 -4.97 7.57 3.20
CA SER A 294 -4.49 6.37 3.89
C SER A 294 -5.61 5.36 4.07
N LEU A 295 -5.24 4.08 4.11
CA LEU A 295 -6.16 2.97 4.34
C LEU A 295 -5.54 2.00 5.33
N ALA A 296 -6.35 1.43 6.21
CA ALA A 296 -5.94 0.29 7.03
C ALA A 296 -7.08 -0.71 7.17
N ILE A 297 -6.79 -2.01 7.07
CA ILE A 297 -7.72 -3.05 7.52
C ILE A 297 -7.89 -2.94 9.03
N THR A 298 -9.14 -2.89 9.50
CA THR A 298 -9.48 -2.95 10.92
C THR A 298 -10.03 -4.32 11.31
N GLN A 299 -10.74 -5.00 10.41
CA GLN A 299 -11.30 -6.33 10.65
C GLN A 299 -11.46 -7.10 9.35
N THR A 300 -11.24 -8.41 9.38
CA THR A 300 -11.55 -9.33 8.27
C THR A 300 -12.39 -10.49 8.75
N ASP A 301 -13.36 -10.89 7.92
CA ASP A 301 -14.10 -12.13 8.05
C ASP A 301 -14.11 -12.85 6.70
N TRP A 302 -13.18 -13.79 6.56
CA TRP A 302 -13.00 -14.58 5.35
C TRP A 302 -14.15 -15.57 5.10
N ASN A 303 -14.94 -15.92 6.13
CA ASN A 303 -16.06 -16.85 6.00
C ASN A 303 -17.27 -16.15 5.38
N THR A 304 -17.53 -14.91 5.80
CA THR A 304 -18.62 -14.11 5.23
C THR A 304 -18.22 -13.34 3.98
N GLY A 305 -16.91 -13.21 3.72
CA GLY A 305 -16.35 -12.50 2.59
C GLY A 305 -16.39 -10.98 2.79
N GLN A 306 -16.16 -10.52 4.01
CA GLN A 306 -16.26 -9.12 4.38
C GLN A 306 -14.96 -8.63 5.05
N ALA A 307 -14.65 -7.36 4.83
CA ALA A 307 -13.64 -6.65 5.61
C ALA A 307 -14.17 -5.28 6.01
N ARG A 308 -13.74 -4.81 7.17
CA ARG A 308 -13.86 -3.41 7.56
C ARG A 308 -12.50 -2.76 7.40
N ILE A 309 -12.48 -1.63 6.72
CA ILE A 309 -11.31 -0.80 6.53
C ILE A 309 -11.58 0.59 7.10
N SER A 310 -10.54 1.26 7.59
CA SER A 310 -10.59 2.68 7.91
C SER A 310 -9.85 3.44 6.81
N ALA A 311 -10.57 4.30 6.10
CA ALA A 311 -10.00 5.19 5.08
C ALA A 311 -9.97 6.62 5.61
N SER A 312 -8.88 7.34 5.34
CA SER A 312 -8.74 8.74 5.73
C SER A 312 -8.26 9.61 4.58
N LEU A 313 -8.75 10.85 4.53
CA LEU A 313 -8.44 11.82 3.47
C LEU A 313 -8.58 13.24 4.03
N THR A 314 -7.72 14.16 3.57
CA THR A 314 -7.74 15.57 3.97
C THR A 314 -8.37 16.43 2.88
N GLY A 315 -9.41 17.18 3.24
CA GLY A 315 -10.05 18.18 2.39
C GLY A 315 -9.60 19.59 2.74
N THR A 316 -9.56 20.47 1.74
CA THR A 316 -9.36 21.90 1.87
C THR A 316 -10.69 22.62 1.65
N TYR A 317 -11.05 23.47 2.60
CA TYR A 317 -12.31 24.21 2.62
C TYR A 317 -12.01 25.70 2.63
N GLY A 318 -12.63 26.45 1.73
CA GLY A 318 -12.52 27.91 1.70
C GLY A 318 -13.76 28.57 2.27
N LYS A 319 -13.59 29.67 3.01
CA LYS A 319 -14.72 30.52 3.37
C LYS A 319 -15.39 31.11 2.13
N LYS A 320 -16.72 31.11 2.10
CA LYS A 320 -17.50 31.81 1.08
C LYS A 320 -17.22 33.31 1.15
N ILE A 321 -16.90 33.91 0.01
CA ILE A 321 -16.75 35.36 -0.12
C ILE A 321 -18.07 35.91 -0.65
N GLY A 322 -18.76 36.71 0.17
CA GLY A 322 -20.03 37.33 -0.21
C GLY A 322 -19.85 38.47 -1.21
N SER A 323 -20.96 38.86 -1.85
CA SER A 323 -20.97 39.98 -2.81
C SER A 323 -20.66 41.33 -2.15
N SER A 324 -20.95 41.48 -0.85
CA SER A 324 -20.59 42.69 -0.08
C SER A 324 -19.09 42.89 0.04
N GLU A 325 -18.34 41.80 0.19
CA GLU A 325 -16.88 41.81 0.31
C GLU A 325 -16.18 42.03 -1.03
N LEU A 326 -16.90 41.85 -2.14
CA LEU A 326 -16.44 42.09 -3.51
C LEU A 326 -16.92 43.45 -4.06
N SER A 327 -17.41 44.35 -3.20
CA SER A 327 -17.85 45.67 -3.65
C SER A 327 -16.66 46.54 -4.08
N GLU A 328 -16.82 47.25 -5.20
CA GLU A 328 -15.88 48.26 -5.68
C GLU A 328 -15.99 49.59 -4.91
N ASP A 329 -16.97 49.71 -4.01
CA ASP A 329 -17.23 50.91 -3.24
C ASP A 329 -16.06 51.26 -2.30
N ASN A 330 -15.73 52.55 -2.24
CA ASN A 330 -14.68 53.09 -1.37
C ASN A 330 -13.27 52.55 -1.64
N LEU A 331 -13.03 51.90 -2.78
CA LEU A 331 -11.70 51.46 -3.20
C LEU A 331 -10.93 52.53 -3.98
N ALA A 332 -11.64 53.48 -4.59
CA ALA A 332 -11.07 54.55 -5.40
C ALA A 332 -10.01 55.37 -4.64
N GLY A 333 -8.84 55.55 -5.26
CA GLY A 333 -7.73 56.31 -4.71
C GLY A 333 -6.88 55.56 -3.68
N LEU A 334 -7.29 54.36 -3.24
CA LEU A 334 -6.51 53.58 -2.28
C LEU A 334 -5.24 53.03 -2.94
N GLY A 335 -4.12 53.13 -2.22
CA GLY A 335 -2.85 52.51 -2.58
C GLY A 335 -2.82 51.01 -2.28
N LYS A 336 -1.75 50.33 -2.72
CA LYS A 336 -1.58 48.87 -2.54
C LYS A 336 -1.80 48.40 -1.09
N GLN A 337 -1.18 49.11 -0.13
CA GLN A 337 -1.22 48.72 1.28
C GLN A 337 -2.60 48.98 1.91
N GLU A 338 -3.28 50.05 1.51
CA GLU A 338 -4.62 50.40 2.00
C GLU A 338 -5.65 49.39 1.48
N LEU A 339 -5.58 49.04 0.19
CA LEU A 339 -6.39 47.97 -0.39
C LEU A 339 -6.13 46.64 0.32
N ALA A 340 -4.86 46.26 0.52
CA ALA A 340 -4.53 45.02 1.23
C ALA A 340 -5.10 45.02 2.67
N ASN A 341 -5.05 46.15 3.37
CA ASN A 341 -5.62 46.27 4.71
C ASN A 341 -7.16 46.26 4.70
N HIS A 342 -7.79 46.86 3.69
CA HIS A 342 -9.24 46.84 3.51
C HIS A 342 -9.74 45.39 3.45
N PHE A 343 -9.16 44.58 2.56
CA PHE A 343 -9.62 43.19 2.38
C PHE A 343 -9.22 42.26 3.53
N LYS A 344 -8.10 42.52 4.23
CA LYS A 344 -7.70 41.76 5.42
C LYS A 344 -8.69 41.87 6.59
N ASN A 345 -9.56 42.88 6.60
CA ASN A 345 -10.59 43.02 7.62
C ASN A 345 -11.73 42.02 7.45
N PHE A 346 -11.87 41.41 6.26
CA PHE A 346 -12.89 40.39 6.03
C PHE A 346 -12.39 39.02 6.49
N PRO A 347 -13.09 38.36 7.44
CA PRO A 347 -12.65 37.07 7.97
C PRO A 347 -12.69 35.93 6.92
N SER A 348 -13.43 36.12 5.83
CA SER A 348 -13.54 35.20 4.70
C SER A 348 -12.35 35.28 3.74
N ILE A 349 -11.52 36.33 3.81
CA ILE A 349 -10.38 36.55 2.89
C ILE A 349 -9.07 36.15 3.58
N GLY A 350 -8.30 35.28 2.92
CA GLY A 350 -7.00 34.82 3.40
C GLY A 350 -5.83 35.59 2.79
N ASP A 351 -5.88 35.82 1.48
CA ASP A 351 -4.81 36.45 0.71
C ASP A 351 -5.40 37.35 -0.39
N VAL A 352 -4.65 38.39 -0.79
CA VAL A 352 -5.07 39.34 -1.83
C VAL A 352 -3.88 39.75 -2.67
N ASP A 353 -4.01 39.57 -3.98
CA ASP A 353 -3.06 40.07 -4.98
C ASP A 353 -3.64 41.32 -5.66
N ILE A 354 -2.85 42.40 -5.69
CA ILE A 354 -3.25 43.70 -6.24
C ILE A 354 -2.26 44.08 -7.34
N LYS A 355 -2.80 44.22 -8.56
CA LYS A 355 -2.04 44.61 -9.75
C LYS A 355 -2.58 45.91 -10.31
N PHE A 356 -1.71 46.91 -10.37
CA PHE A 356 -1.96 48.15 -11.07
C PHE A 356 -1.40 48.08 -12.47
N TRP A 357 -2.15 48.63 -13.43
CA TRP A 357 -1.68 48.78 -14.79
C TRP A 357 -2.11 50.15 -15.34
N PRO A 358 -1.27 50.83 -16.13
CA PRO A 358 0.12 50.49 -16.46
C PRO A 358 1.11 50.70 -15.30
N PHE A 359 2.40 50.43 -15.52
CA PHE A 359 3.44 50.41 -14.47
C PHE A 359 3.61 51.71 -13.66
N TRP A 360 3.08 52.84 -14.14
CA TRP A 360 3.13 54.14 -13.45
C TRP A 360 1.96 54.36 -12.48
N VAL A 361 0.93 53.51 -12.50
CA VAL A 361 -0.23 53.61 -11.63
C VAL A 361 0.10 53.03 -10.25
N THR A 362 -0.19 53.78 -9.19
CA THR A 362 0.14 53.40 -7.80
C THR A 362 -1.07 53.32 -6.87
N SER A 363 -2.25 53.68 -7.38
CA SER A 363 -3.52 53.71 -6.64
C SER A 363 -4.69 53.30 -7.53
N ALA A 364 -5.78 52.86 -6.91
CA ALA A 364 -6.99 52.46 -7.62
C ALA A 364 -7.62 53.66 -8.37
N PRO A 365 -8.00 53.47 -9.65
CA PRO A 365 -8.68 54.50 -10.44
C PRO A 365 -9.99 54.97 -9.79
N SER A 366 -10.41 56.20 -10.08
CA SER A 366 -11.64 56.77 -9.54
C SER A 366 -12.92 56.20 -10.16
N ARG A 367 -12.83 55.55 -11.32
CA ARG A 367 -13.99 54.96 -11.98
C ARG A 367 -14.13 53.48 -11.57
N PRO A 368 -15.29 53.05 -11.02
CA PRO A 368 -15.49 51.67 -10.59
C PRO A 368 -15.19 50.66 -11.71
N ASN A 369 -15.63 50.94 -12.95
CA ASN A 369 -15.39 50.09 -14.12
C ASN A 369 -13.92 49.89 -14.53
N GLN A 370 -12.97 50.54 -13.87
CA GLN A 370 -11.54 50.34 -14.04
C GLN A 370 -10.92 49.48 -12.92
N ILE A 371 -11.72 49.09 -11.93
CA ILE A 371 -11.39 48.15 -10.86
C ILE A 371 -12.06 46.83 -11.21
N ASN A 372 -11.30 45.75 -11.22
CA ASN A 372 -11.81 44.41 -11.46
C ASN A 372 -11.47 43.53 -10.27
N ILE A 373 -12.48 42.95 -9.63
CA ILE A 373 -12.32 42.09 -8.45
C ILE A 373 -12.67 40.66 -8.85
N GLU A 374 -11.73 39.75 -8.67
CA GLU A 374 -11.87 38.34 -9.05
C GLU A 374 -11.56 37.44 -7.85
N VAL A 375 -12.30 36.33 -7.76
CA VAL A 375 -12.04 35.29 -6.75
C VAL A 375 -11.19 34.19 -7.38
N ALA A 376 -10.05 33.88 -6.78
CA ALA A 376 -9.21 32.74 -7.15
C ALA A 376 -9.35 31.62 -6.11
N HIS A 377 -9.65 30.41 -6.58
CA HIS A 377 -9.80 29.19 -5.77
C HIS A 377 -8.51 28.36 -5.69
#